data_AF-A0A7V0NNN7-F1
#
_entry.id   AF-A0A7V0NNN7-F1
#
_cell.length_a   1.000
_cell.length_b   1.000
_cell.length_c   1.000
_cell.angle_alpha   90.00
_cell.angle_beta   90.00
_cell.angle_gamma   90.00
#
_symmetry.space_group_name_H-M   'P 1'
#
loop_
_entity.id
_entity.type
_entity.pdbx_description
1 polymer ?
#
loop_
_entity_poly.entity_id
_entity_poly.type
_entity_poly.pdbx_seq_one_letter_code
_entity_poly.pdbx_strand_id
1 'polypeptide(L)'
;MTEQLSTVAAAMGTPEELVERAARARATAQGNSYEEIIAAWAGETPAPTATIEAKPLASEVTLDEAVEPAPETPPASTGATAPVEATTVDAVADAVAAPPTPQTVSRREAAQYSEVTTVSTVGIKERTRSTTPGWLSGVFVILPIAAIIYFISFPSGPNCGVGGQLSVDRQTGSAVNCDGTEYQAGGPIGGVDAREIVASGSLIYSQSCASCHGVNGGGGTGPQLAGGAVTAVFAGCGTQLEWVGLGSTGFQNAGRTTYGDSDKPVNGGMPGFGTTLSPDDLLAVVYFERVNFGGQDATEALIDCGFLTEDEQDAPAEEEVEAMG
;
A
#
# COMPACT_ATOMS: atom_id res chain seq x y z
N MET A 1 1.31 -37.78 19.15
CA MET A 1 1.51 -36.44 18.55
C MET A 1 2.67 -35.67 19.19
N THR A 2 2.65 -35.40 20.49
CA THR A 2 3.79 -34.77 21.20
C THR A 2 5.10 -35.58 21.07
N GLU A 3 5.01 -36.91 21.10
CA GLU A 3 6.17 -37.80 20.90
C GLU A 3 6.78 -37.71 19.48
N GLN A 4 5.95 -37.58 18.44
CA GLN A 4 6.42 -37.40 17.06
C GLN A 4 7.04 -36.02 16.86
N LEU A 5 6.43 -34.96 17.42
CA LEU A 5 6.99 -33.61 17.40
C LEU A 5 8.36 -33.58 18.07
N SER A 6 8.50 -34.21 19.24
CA SER A 6 9.77 -34.31 19.97
C SER A 6 10.82 -35.10 19.19
N THR A 7 10.44 -36.20 18.55
CA THR A 7 11.34 -37.01 17.70
C THR A 7 11.84 -36.20 16.50
N VAL A 8 10.95 -35.48 15.83
CA VAL A 8 11.27 -34.63 14.68
C VAL A 8 12.13 -33.42 15.10
N ALA A 9 11.82 -32.80 16.25
CA ALA A 9 12.61 -31.73 16.84
C ALA A 9 14.04 -32.16 17.19
N ALA A 10 14.18 -33.34 17.80
CA ALA A 10 15.48 -33.95 18.09
C ALA A 10 16.26 -34.28 16.81
N ALA A 11 15.60 -34.84 15.79
CA ALA A 11 16.21 -35.18 14.51
C ALA A 11 16.69 -33.93 13.74
N MET A 12 15.93 -32.83 13.80
CA MET A 12 16.29 -31.54 13.16
C MET A 12 17.18 -30.65 14.03
N GLY A 13 17.50 -31.05 15.28
CA GLY A 13 18.28 -30.23 16.21
C GLY A 13 17.64 -28.86 16.49
N THR A 14 16.31 -28.76 16.40
CA THR A 14 15.55 -27.51 16.47
C THR A 14 14.54 -27.59 17.63
N PRO A 15 14.36 -26.55 18.45
CA PRO A 15 13.34 -26.53 19.51
C PRO A 15 11.93 -26.93 19.02
N GLU A 16 11.19 -27.69 19.84
CA GLU A 16 9.86 -28.22 19.50
C GLU A 16 8.90 -27.12 19.00
N GLU A 17 8.89 -25.95 19.62
CA GLU A 17 8.03 -24.84 19.19
C GLU A 17 8.35 -24.32 17.78
N LEU A 18 9.63 -24.33 17.38
CA LEU A 18 10.02 -23.90 16.04
C LEU A 18 9.62 -24.94 14.99
N VAL A 19 9.70 -26.21 15.35
CA VAL A 19 9.25 -27.32 14.49
C VAL A 19 7.73 -27.29 14.34
N GLU A 20 6.99 -27.09 15.42
CA GLU A 20 5.54 -26.97 15.39
C GLU A 20 5.11 -25.78 14.51
N ARG A 21 5.71 -24.61 14.72
CA ARG A 21 5.44 -23.42 13.90
C ARG A 21 5.72 -23.65 12.43
N ALA A 22 6.84 -24.28 12.10
CA ALA A 22 7.22 -24.57 10.72
C ALA A 22 6.26 -25.59 10.07
N ALA A 23 5.82 -26.60 10.82
CA ALA A 23 4.88 -27.61 10.32
C ALA A 23 3.51 -27.00 10.04
N ARG A 24 2.98 -26.16 10.96
CA ARG A 24 1.72 -25.42 10.75
C ARG A 24 1.81 -24.47 9.56
N ALA A 25 2.92 -23.75 9.40
CA ALA A 25 3.12 -22.88 8.24
C ALA A 25 3.12 -23.65 6.91
N ARG A 26 3.74 -24.83 6.85
CA ARG A 26 3.72 -25.68 5.65
C ARG A 26 2.35 -26.30 5.39
N ALA A 27 1.63 -26.70 6.43
CA ALA A 27 0.26 -27.20 6.33
C ALA A 27 -0.64 -26.18 5.61
N THR A 28 -0.63 -24.92 6.09
CA THR A 28 -1.38 -23.82 5.45
C THR A 28 -0.93 -23.56 4.02
N ALA A 29 0.39 -23.49 3.77
CA ALA A 29 0.92 -23.16 2.44
C ALA A 29 0.67 -24.26 1.38
N GLN A 30 0.47 -25.51 1.81
CA GLN A 30 0.34 -26.67 0.91
C GLN A 30 -1.07 -27.27 0.91
N GLY A 31 -1.99 -26.73 1.71
CA GLY A 31 -3.34 -27.28 1.89
C GLY A 31 -3.35 -28.68 2.54
N ASN A 32 -2.28 -29.04 3.26
CA ASN A 32 -2.15 -30.32 3.96
C ASN A 32 -2.49 -30.15 5.45
N SER A 33 -2.80 -31.24 6.14
CA SER A 33 -2.95 -31.19 7.60
C SER A 33 -1.60 -31.07 8.31
N TYR A 34 -1.60 -30.50 9.51
CA TYR A 34 -0.42 -30.40 10.36
C TYR A 34 0.17 -31.80 10.66
N GLU A 35 -0.71 -32.77 10.89
CA GLU A 35 -0.37 -34.15 11.22
C GLU A 35 0.35 -34.85 10.06
N GLU A 36 -0.08 -34.62 8.82
CA GLU A 36 0.57 -35.15 7.62
C GLU A 36 1.98 -34.58 7.43
N ILE A 37 2.20 -33.30 7.76
CA ILE A 37 3.52 -32.68 7.69
C ILE A 37 4.46 -33.26 8.76
N ILE A 38 3.99 -33.43 10.00
CA ILE A 38 4.79 -34.03 11.08
C ILE A 38 5.09 -35.51 10.79
N ALA A 39 4.11 -36.28 10.31
CA ALA A 39 4.31 -37.69 9.94
C ALA A 39 5.28 -37.85 8.76
N ALA A 40 5.23 -36.95 7.78
CA ALA A 40 6.19 -36.90 6.69
C ALA A 40 7.62 -36.59 7.17
N TRP A 41 7.77 -35.68 8.15
CA TRP A 41 9.08 -35.34 8.72
C TRP A 41 9.62 -36.42 9.65
N ALA A 42 8.73 -37.17 10.31
CA ALA A 42 9.09 -38.35 11.09
C ALA A 42 9.47 -39.56 10.20
N GLY A 43 9.21 -39.49 8.89
CA GLY A 43 9.49 -40.56 7.93
C GLY A 43 8.47 -41.70 7.95
N GLU A 44 7.30 -41.49 8.55
CA GLU A 44 6.25 -42.51 8.70
C GLU A 44 5.34 -42.61 7.46
N THR A 45 5.25 -41.54 6.67
CA THR A 45 4.50 -41.49 5.40
C THR A 45 5.34 -40.79 4.32
N PRO A 46 5.21 -41.17 3.03
CA PRO A 46 5.82 -40.39 1.95
C PRO A 46 5.32 -38.95 2.00
N ALA A 47 6.22 -38.00 1.77
CA ALA A 47 5.88 -36.58 1.82
C ALA A 47 4.66 -36.30 0.92
N PRO A 48 3.64 -35.58 1.42
CA PRO A 48 2.49 -35.24 0.59
C PRO A 48 2.99 -34.51 -0.65
N THR A 49 2.47 -34.90 -1.82
CA THR A 49 2.81 -34.25 -3.08
C THR A 49 2.43 -32.78 -2.91
N ALA A 50 3.43 -31.89 -3.00
CA ALA A 50 3.16 -30.46 -2.94
C ALA A 50 2.23 -30.11 -4.11
N THR A 51 0.95 -29.94 -3.83
CA THR A 51 0.07 -29.15 -4.68
C THR A 51 0.54 -27.72 -4.51
N ILE A 52 1.60 -27.35 -5.24
CA ILE A 52 1.88 -25.95 -5.45
C ILE A 52 0.76 -25.47 -6.36
N GLU A 53 -0.34 -25.04 -5.75
CA GLU A 53 -1.24 -24.13 -6.41
C GLU A 53 -0.47 -22.82 -6.52
N ALA A 54 0.33 -22.73 -7.58
CA ALA A 54 0.94 -21.48 -7.98
C ALA A 54 -0.22 -20.57 -8.34
N LYS A 55 -0.66 -19.74 -7.39
CA LYS A 55 -1.32 -18.48 -7.71
C LYS A 55 -0.46 -17.86 -8.80
N PRO A 56 -0.99 -17.57 -10.00
CA PRO A 56 -0.17 -17.03 -11.05
C PRO A 56 0.37 -15.70 -10.52
N LEU A 57 1.69 -15.67 -10.31
CA LEU A 57 2.43 -14.43 -10.35
C LEU A 57 2.02 -13.77 -11.66
N ALA A 58 1.49 -12.56 -11.55
CA ALA A 58 1.20 -11.71 -12.68
C ALA A 58 2.40 -11.74 -13.62
N SER A 59 2.28 -12.47 -14.72
CA SER A 59 3.30 -12.53 -15.75
C SER A 59 3.22 -11.23 -16.53
N GLU A 60 4.31 -10.48 -16.34
CA GLU A 60 5.02 -9.77 -17.40
C GLU A 60 4.46 -8.40 -17.76
N VAL A 61 4.90 -7.42 -16.96
CA VAL A 61 5.23 -6.09 -17.50
C VAL A 61 6.26 -6.30 -18.61
N THR A 62 5.80 -6.33 -19.85
CA THR A 62 6.65 -6.09 -21.01
C THR A 62 7.07 -4.63 -20.96
N LEU A 63 8.29 -4.37 -20.48
CA LEU A 63 8.98 -3.14 -20.84
C LEU A 63 9.29 -3.23 -22.34
N ASP A 64 8.46 -2.59 -23.14
CA ASP A 64 8.77 -2.37 -24.54
C ASP A 64 10.01 -1.48 -24.65
N GLU A 65 10.87 -1.91 -25.55
CA GLU A 65 12.21 -1.46 -25.80
C GLU A 65 12.27 0.03 -26.16
N ALA A 66 13.25 0.71 -25.56
CA ALA A 66 13.64 2.07 -25.90
C ALA A 66 14.05 2.15 -27.38
N VAL A 67 13.30 2.91 -28.17
CA VAL A 67 13.77 3.44 -29.46
C VAL A 67 14.29 4.86 -29.22
N GLU A 68 15.62 5.00 -29.22
CA GLU A 68 16.27 6.31 -29.37
C GLU A 68 15.84 6.96 -30.70
N PRO A 69 15.71 8.31 -30.70
CA PRO A 69 16.38 9.02 -31.78
C PRO A 69 17.32 10.11 -31.26
N ALA A 70 18.47 10.18 -31.93
CA ALA A 70 19.58 11.10 -31.77
C ALA A 70 19.18 12.59 -31.64
N PRO A 71 19.98 13.41 -30.93
CA PRO A 71 19.74 14.84 -30.88
C PRO A 71 20.35 15.53 -32.12
N GLU A 72 19.49 16.07 -32.97
CA GLU A 72 19.87 17.08 -33.96
C GLU A 72 20.01 18.45 -33.30
N THR A 73 21.12 19.12 -33.60
CA THR A 73 21.50 20.47 -33.22
C THR A 73 20.59 21.54 -33.85
N PRO A 74 20.26 22.61 -33.11
CA PRO A 74 19.91 23.90 -33.70
C PRO A 74 21.09 24.89 -33.69
N PRO A 75 21.18 25.80 -34.68
CA PRO A 75 22.37 26.59 -34.96
C PRO A 75 22.55 27.84 -34.09
N ALA A 76 23.76 28.37 -34.19
CA ALA A 76 24.31 29.49 -33.44
C ALA A 76 23.79 30.89 -33.84
N SER A 77 24.02 31.80 -32.88
CA SER A 77 24.48 33.19 -33.04
C SER A 77 23.46 34.28 -33.34
N THR A 78 23.43 35.30 -32.47
CA THR A 78 23.87 36.68 -32.75
C THR A 78 23.96 37.42 -31.39
N GLY A 79 25.13 37.92 -31.00
CA GLY A 79 25.54 39.34 -31.14
C GLY A 79 25.24 40.09 -29.82
N ALA A 80 26.11 40.89 -29.19
CA ALA A 80 27.38 41.46 -29.58
C ALA A 80 28.08 41.97 -28.29
N THR A 81 29.41 41.84 -28.22
CA THR A 81 30.26 42.73 -27.42
C THR A 81 31.41 43.18 -28.32
N ALA A 82 31.47 44.49 -28.55
CA ALA A 82 32.57 45.16 -29.26
C ALA A 82 33.62 45.67 -28.23
N PRO A 83 34.85 46.00 -28.67
CA PRO A 83 36.09 45.57 -28.01
C PRO A 83 36.88 46.71 -27.37
N VAL A 84 37.84 46.36 -26.51
CA VAL A 84 39.03 47.19 -26.23
C VAL A 84 40.20 46.22 -26.02
N GLU A 85 40.91 45.87 -27.09
CA GLU A 85 42.16 46.50 -27.56
C GLU A 85 43.39 45.96 -26.82
N ALA A 86 44.24 45.31 -27.61
CA ALA A 86 45.47 44.67 -27.22
C ALA A 86 46.59 45.69 -26.99
N THR A 87 47.51 45.36 -26.09
CA THR A 87 48.88 45.84 -26.19
C THR A 87 49.83 44.68 -25.87
N THR A 88 50.52 44.27 -26.93
CA THR A 88 51.86 43.64 -27.07
C THR A 88 52.63 43.33 -25.77
N VAL A 89 53.43 42.26 -25.68
CA VAL A 89 54.66 42.04 -26.47
C VAL A 89 55.12 40.58 -26.46
N ASP A 90 55.87 40.26 -27.50
CA ASP A 90 56.62 39.04 -27.78
C ASP A 90 57.50 38.46 -26.65
N ALA A 91 57.72 37.17 -26.83
CA ALA A 91 58.43 36.20 -26.00
C ALA A 91 59.83 36.62 -25.49
N VAL A 92 60.13 36.20 -24.26
CA VAL A 92 61.44 35.64 -23.93
C VAL A 92 61.21 34.35 -23.16
N ALA A 93 61.68 33.25 -23.75
CA ALA A 93 61.72 31.95 -23.11
C ALA A 93 62.67 32.03 -21.90
N ASP A 94 62.14 31.77 -20.72
CA ASP A 94 62.93 31.25 -19.62
C ASP A 94 62.31 29.92 -19.19
N ALA A 95 63.16 28.91 -19.14
CA ALA A 95 62.79 27.55 -18.82
C ALA A 95 62.25 27.50 -17.39
N VAL A 96 60.94 27.35 -17.23
CA VAL A 96 60.33 27.07 -15.94
C VAL A 96 59.64 25.71 -16.03
N ALA A 97 60.25 24.77 -15.32
CA ALA A 97 59.73 23.52 -14.76
C ALA A 97 58.42 22.96 -15.35
N ALA A 98 58.48 21.67 -15.71
CA ALA A 98 57.30 20.82 -15.85
C ALA A 98 56.25 21.12 -14.76
N PRO A 99 54.94 21.18 -15.08
CA PRO A 99 53.93 21.54 -14.11
C PRO A 99 54.05 20.60 -12.90
N PRO A 100 54.05 21.11 -11.66
CA PRO A 100 54.18 20.25 -10.50
C PRO A 100 53.02 19.26 -10.53
N THR A 101 53.35 17.97 -10.49
CA THR A 101 52.42 16.90 -10.13
C THR A 101 51.63 17.33 -8.89
N PRO A 102 50.33 16.97 -8.77
CA PRO A 102 49.49 17.45 -7.68
C PRO A 102 50.18 17.16 -6.35
N GLN A 103 50.47 18.20 -5.58
CA GLN A 103 51.09 18.02 -4.27
C GLN A 103 50.16 17.15 -3.43
N THR A 104 50.57 15.92 -3.15
CA THR A 104 49.89 15.04 -2.19
C THR A 104 50.17 15.57 -0.80
N VAL A 105 49.50 16.67 -0.44
CA VAL A 105 49.55 17.26 0.90
C VAL A 105 49.04 16.23 1.90
N SER A 106 49.67 16.15 3.08
CA SER A 106 49.16 15.30 4.15
C SER A 106 47.77 15.78 4.60
N ARG A 107 46.94 14.93 5.24
CA ARG A 107 45.63 15.36 5.77
C ARG A 107 45.73 16.61 6.68
N ARG A 108 46.85 16.77 7.37
CA ARG A 108 47.11 17.90 8.28
C ARG A 108 47.43 19.20 7.51
N GLU A 109 48.13 19.10 6.39
CA GLU A 109 48.42 20.24 5.49
C GLU A 109 47.19 20.58 4.64
N ALA A 110 46.43 19.58 4.19
CA ALA A 110 45.16 19.75 3.47
C ALA A 110 44.16 20.62 4.26
N ALA A 111 44.14 20.49 5.59
CA ALA A 111 43.29 21.31 6.47
C ALA A 111 43.64 22.81 6.46
N GLN A 112 44.81 23.21 5.96
CA GLN A 112 45.21 24.62 5.85
C GLN A 112 44.61 25.31 4.62
N TYR A 113 44.37 24.53 3.56
CA TYR A 113 43.71 24.99 2.34
C TYR A 113 42.18 25.03 2.54
N SER A 114 41.45 25.75 1.69
CA SER A 114 39.98 25.80 1.71
C SER A 114 39.31 24.75 0.82
N GLU A 115 40.04 24.28 -0.18
CA GLU A 115 39.58 23.31 -1.16
C GLU A 115 40.78 22.45 -1.59
N VAL A 116 40.58 21.13 -1.66
CA VAL A 116 41.62 20.17 -2.09
C VAL A 116 40.99 19.19 -3.06
N THR A 117 41.67 18.93 -4.18
CA THR A 117 41.26 17.90 -5.13
C THR A 117 41.59 16.53 -4.57
N THR A 118 40.59 15.74 -4.22
CA THR A 118 40.77 14.42 -3.59
C THR A 118 40.80 13.28 -4.60
N VAL A 119 40.15 13.47 -5.75
CA VAL A 119 40.21 12.53 -6.88
C VAL A 119 40.60 13.30 -8.13
N SER A 120 41.88 13.25 -8.48
CA SER A 120 42.46 13.98 -9.62
C SER A 120 41.97 13.47 -10.98
N THR A 121 41.53 12.21 -11.07
CA THR A 121 41.06 11.59 -12.32
C THR A 121 39.69 12.09 -12.76
N VAL A 122 38.86 12.59 -11.83
CA VAL A 122 37.50 13.08 -12.08
C VAL A 122 37.35 14.55 -11.69
N GLY A 123 38.40 15.18 -11.14
CA GLY A 123 38.39 16.59 -10.75
C GLY A 123 37.54 16.91 -9.53
N ILE A 124 37.21 15.92 -8.69
CA ILE A 124 36.39 16.12 -7.49
C ILE A 124 37.18 16.91 -6.45
N LYS A 125 36.63 18.04 -6.02
CA LYS A 125 37.20 18.93 -5.02
C LYS A 125 36.39 18.87 -3.73
N GLU A 126 37.06 18.77 -2.60
CA GLU A 126 36.45 18.74 -1.28
C GLU A 126 36.76 20.04 -0.53
N ARG A 127 35.75 20.63 0.11
CA ARG A 127 35.92 21.80 0.98
C ARG A 127 36.48 21.35 2.33
N THR A 128 37.74 21.62 2.57
CA THR A 128 38.45 21.26 3.81
C THR A 128 38.10 22.14 5.01
N ARG A 129 37.34 23.23 4.81
CA ARG A 129 36.74 24.07 5.87
C ARG A 129 35.22 24.02 5.89
N SER A 130 34.62 22.83 5.85
CA SER A 130 33.19 22.69 6.14
C SER A 130 32.98 22.40 7.63
N THR A 131 32.37 23.35 8.34
CA THR A 131 31.79 23.07 9.66
C THR A 131 30.40 22.46 9.48
N THR A 132 30.09 21.39 10.20
CA THR A 132 28.74 20.81 10.21
C THR A 132 27.72 21.88 10.58
N PRO A 133 26.60 22.03 9.84
CA PRO A 133 25.54 22.96 10.22
C PRO A 133 25.07 22.70 11.65
N GLY A 134 24.89 23.74 12.45
CA GLY A 134 24.57 23.61 13.88
C GLY A 134 23.29 22.79 14.15
N TRP A 135 22.30 22.87 13.26
CA TRP A 135 21.09 22.06 13.34
C TRP A 135 21.38 20.56 13.21
N LEU A 136 22.31 20.17 12.32
CA LEU A 136 22.67 18.78 12.09
C LEU A 136 23.47 18.23 13.28
N SER A 137 24.40 19.04 13.82
CA SER A 137 25.06 18.71 15.10
C SER A 137 24.04 18.55 16.24
N GLY A 138 23.00 19.39 16.28
CA GLY A 138 21.89 19.26 17.21
C GLY A 138 21.17 17.92 17.07
N VAL A 139 20.82 17.50 15.85
CA VAL A 139 20.21 16.19 15.58
C VAL A 139 21.10 15.05 16.05
N PHE A 140 22.40 15.10 15.74
CA PHE A 140 23.37 14.06 16.15
C PHE A 140 23.51 13.91 17.68
N VAL A 141 23.17 14.96 18.45
CA VAL A 141 23.16 14.91 19.92
C VAL A 141 21.79 14.51 20.45
N ILE A 142 20.72 15.09 19.92
CA ILE A 142 19.35 14.90 20.43
C ILE A 142 18.84 13.48 20.14
N LEU A 143 19.12 12.94 18.96
CA LEU A 143 18.60 11.64 18.53
C LEU A 143 19.10 10.48 19.42
N PRO A 144 20.41 10.32 19.70
CA PRO A 144 20.86 9.27 20.61
C PRO A 144 20.35 9.48 22.05
N ILE A 145 20.25 10.73 22.52
CA ILE A 145 19.68 11.02 23.84
C ILE A 145 18.20 10.61 23.90
N ALA A 146 17.40 10.97 22.90
CA ALA A 146 16.00 10.60 22.80
C ALA A 146 15.83 9.07 22.71
N ALA A 147 16.69 8.37 21.98
CA ALA A 147 16.70 6.92 21.91
C ALA A 147 17.00 6.29 23.28
N ILE A 148 18.01 6.78 24.01
CA ILE A 148 18.33 6.30 25.35
C ILE A 148 17.16 6.53 26.31
N ILE A 149 16.58 7.74 26.31
CA ILE A 149 15.39 8.07 27.12
C ILE A 149 14.23 7.13 26.77
N TYR A 150 14.01 6.87 25.48
CA TYR A 150 12.97 5.96 25.01
C TYR A 150 13.20 4.52 25.52
N PHE A 151 14.41 3.98 25.41
CA PHE A 151 14.72 2.64 25.93
C PHE A 151 14.57 2.53 27.45
N ILE A 152 14.96 3.58 28.20
CA ILE A 152 14.77 3.62 29.66
C ILE A 152 13.28 3.69 30.03
N SER A 153 12.49 4.43 29.26
CA SER A 153 11.05 4.61 29.52
C SER A 153 10.22 3.41 29.08
N PHE A 154 10.66 2.68 28.04
CA PHE A 154 9.95 1.56 27.42
C PHE A 154 10.87 0.32 27.27
N PRO A 155 11.32 -0.30 28.37
CA PRO A 155 12.29 -1.41 28.33
C PRO A 155 11.75 -2.65 27.60
N SER A 156 10.43 -2.81 27.54
CA SER A 156 9.74 -3.91 26.85
C SER A 156 9.10 -3.48 25.53
N GLY A 157 9.40 -2.27 25.04
CA GLY A 157 8.66 -1.62 23.96
C GLY A 157 7.37 -0.95 24.46
N PRO A 158 6.65 -0.25 23.57
CA PRO A 158 5.34 0.30 23.89
C PRO A 158 4.36 -0.84 24.18
N ASN A 159 3.70 -0.76 25.33
CA ASN A 159 2.68 -1.75 25.69
C ASN A 159 1.51 -1.63 24.71
N CYS A 160 0.94 -2.77 24.33
CA CYS A 160 -0.27 -2.78 23.55
C CYS A 160 -1.36 -1.93 24.25
N GLY A 161 -2.08 -1.12 23.48
CA GLY A 161 -3.12 -0.21 23.95
C GLY A 161 -2.61 1.17 24.37
N VAL A 162 -1.30 1.36 24.56
CA VAL A 162 -0.73 2.70 24.82
C VAL A 162 -0.55 3.44 23.50
N GLY A 163 -1.17 4.62 23.37
CA GLY A 163 -1.08 5.44 22.15
C GLY A 163 -1.77 4.85 20.93
N GLY A 164 -2.72 3.92 21.10
CA GLY A 164 -3.45 3.27 20.00
C GLY A 164 -2.65 2.17 19.29
N GLN A 165 -1.56 1.70 19.88
CA GLN A 165 -0.73 0.66 19.28
C GLN A 165 -1.30 -0.73 19.51
N LEU A 166 -1.37 -1.53 18.45
CA LEU A 166 -1.82 -2.90 18.44
C LEU A 166 -0.65 -3.86 18.65
N SER A 167 -0.98 -5.08 19.08
CA SER A 167 -0.02 -6.17 19.08
C SER A 167 0.16 -6.66 17.64
N VAL A 168 1.32 -7.23 17.31
CA VAL A 168 1.54 -7.85 16.00
C VAL A 168 1.96 -9.28 16.28
N ASP A 169 1.17 -10.23 15.79
CA ASP A 169 1.53 -11.64 15.85
C ASP A 169 2.75 -11.86 14.95
N ARG A 170 3.85 -12.35 15.54
CA ARG A 170 5.11 -12.57 14.82
C ARG A 170 5.07 -13.81 13.93
N GLN A 171 4.11 -14.71 14.12
CA GLN A 171 3.97 -15.93 13.34
C GLN A 171 3.22 -15.67 12.04
N THR A 172 2.14 -14.88 12.10
CA THR A 172 1.31 -14.54 10.94
C THR A 172 1.68 -13.20 10.31
N GLY A 173 2.31 -12.30 11.08
CA GLY A 173 2.56 -10.92 10.69
C GLY A 173 1.34 -10.01 10.82
N SER A 174 0.20 -10.55 11.28
CA SER A 174 -1.06 -9.82 11.43
C SER A 174 -1.05 -8.93 12.66
N ALA A 175 -1.69 -7.76 12.57
CA ALA A 175 -2.05 -7.01 13.77
C ALA A 175 -3.07 -7.82 14.57
N VAL A 176 -2.92 -7.85 15.89
CA VAL A 176 -3.81 -8.51 16.84
C VAL A 176 -4.13 -7.55 17.98
N ASN A 177 -5.28 -7.71 18.62
CA ASN A 177 -5.63 -6.98 19.82
C ASN A 177 -4.66 -7.31 20.97
N CYS A 178 -4.71 -6.52 22.03
CA CYS A 178 -3.82 -6.68 23.18
C CYS A 178 -4.05 -7.97 23.98
N ASP A 179 -5.19 -8.60 23.78
CA ASP A 179 -5.57 -9.92 24.32
C ASP A 179 -5.16 -11.09 23.40
N GLY A 180 -4.55 -10.81 22.24
CA GLY A 180 -4.10 -11.82 21.28
C GLY A 180 -5.19 -12.30 20.31
N THR A 181 -6.42 -11.79 20.42
CA THR A 181 -7.45 -12.01 19.40
C THR A 181 -7.10 -11.26 18.13
N GLU A 182 -7.53 -11.74 16.95
CA GLU A 182 -7.24 -11.05 15.69
C GLU A 182 -7.69 -9.59 15.74
N TYR A 183 -6.86 -8.68 15.20
CA TYR A 183 -7.22 -7.28 15.14
C TYR A 183 -8.33 -7.10 14.14
N GLN A 184 -9.54 -7.13 14.67
CA GLN A 184 -10.72 -6.66 13.99
C GLN A 184 -10.58 -5.15 13.87
N ALA A 185 -10.01 -4.70 12.76
CA ALA A 185 -10.09 -3.32 12.35
C ALA A 185 -11.58 -3.02 12.13
N GLY A 186 -12.34 -2.72 13.20
CA GLY A 186 -13.81 -2.59 13.16
C GLY A 186 -14.48 -3.87 12.69
N GLY A 187 -14.75 -4.76 13.64
CA GLY A 187 -15.17 -6.13 13.37
C GLY A 187 -16.38 -6.30 12.45
N PRO A 188 -16.56 -7.53 11.93
CA PRO A 188 -17.70 -7.87 11.12
C PRO A 188 -18.97 -7.75 11.95
N ILE A 189 -19.94 -6.98 11.45
CA ILE A 189 -21.33 -7.10 11.92
C ILE A 189 -21.88 -8.30 11.14
N GLY A 190 -22.27 -9.38 11.82
CA GLY A 190 -22.80 -10.60 11.19
C GLY A 190 -21.88 -11.30 10.16
N GLY A 191 -20.55 -11.28 10.35
CA GLY A 191 -19.61 -12.02 9.50
C GLY A 191 -19.16 -11.32 8.21
N VAL A 192 -19.64 -10.10 7.93
CA VAL A 192 -19.21 -9.27 6.79
C VAL A 192 -18.31 -8.11 7.23
N ASP A 193 -17.11 -8.00 6.64
CA ASP A 193 -16.21 -6.88 6.90
C ASP A 193 -16.63 -5.65 6.08
N ALA A 194 -17.40 -4.77 6.72
CA ALA A 194 -17.85 -3.50 6.15
C ALA A 194 -16.72 -2.65 5.56
N ARG A 195 -15.50 -2.71 6.13
CA ARG A 195 -14.36 -1.90 5.68
C ARG A 195 -13.76 -2.47 4.41
N GLU A 196 -13.69 -3.79 4.29
CA GLU A 196 -13.26 -4.45 3.05
C GLU A 196 -14.25 -4.16 1.92
N ILE A 197 -15.56 -4.18 2.19
CA ILE A 197 -16.58 -3.82 1.20
C ILE A 197 -16.44 -2.35 0.78
N VAL A 198 -16.23 -1.42 1.73
CA VAL A 198 -15.93 -0.01 1.43
C VAL A 198 -14.66 0.11 0.60
N ALA A 199 -13.59 -0.61 0.93
CA ALA A 199 -12.31 -0.54 0.23
C ALA A 199 -12.44 -1.02 -1.23
N SER A 200 -13.04 -2.19 -1.43
CA SER A 200 -13.34 -2.76 -2.75
C SER A 200 -14.25 -1.82 -3.56
N GLY A 201 -15.35 -1.35 -2.96
CA GLY A 201 -16.26 -0.40 -3.59
C GLY A 201 -15.59 0.92 -3.98
N SER A 202 -14.68 1.44 -3.15
CA SER A 202 -13.93 2.67 -3.47
C SER A 202 -12.98 2.49 -4.66
N LEU A 203 -12.37 1.31 -4.79
CA LEU A 203 -11.49 0.97 -5.90
C LEU A 203 -12.30 0.92 -7.19
N ILE A 204 -13.42 0.22 -7.18
CA ILE A 204 -14.34 0.11 -8.33
C ILE A 204 -14.86 1.50 -8.72
N TYR A 205 -15.29 2.30 -7.74
CA TYR A 205 -15.75 3.67 -7.96
C TYR A 205 -14.69 4.52 -8.68
N SER A 206 -13.44 4.45 -8.21
CA SER A 206 -12.33 5.20 -8.79
C SER A 206 -12.05 4.84 -10.26
N GLN A 207 -12.24 3.56 -10.62
CA GLN A 207 -11.97 3.03 -11.94
C GLN A 207 -13.12 3.29 -12.93
N SER A 208 -14.37 3.19 -12.47
CA SER A 208 -15.55 3.10 -13.35
C SER A 208 -16.50 4.29 -13.26
N CYS A 209 -16.60 4.94 -12.10
CA CYS A 209 -17.65 5.91 -11.81
C CYS A 209 -17.12 7.35 -11.69
N ALA A 210 -15.92 7.51 -11.13
CA ALA A 210 -15.33 8.80 -10.77
C ALA A 210 -15.08 9.73 -11.97
N SER A 211 -14.88 9.19 -13.17
CA SER A 211 -14.66 9.98 -14.39
C SER A 211 -15.87 10.84 -14.77
N CYS A 212 -17.09 10.39 -14.44
CA CYS A 212 -18.33 11.11 -14.70
C CYS A 212 -18.88 11.78 -13.45
N HIS A 213 -18.88 11.09 -12.31
CA HIS A 213 -19.48 11.55 -11.06
C HIS A 213 -18.50 12.32 -10.15
N GLY A 214 -17.25 12.47 -10.59
CA GLY A 214 -16.18 13.13 -9.86
C GLY A 214 -15.54 12.22 -8.80
N VAL A 215 -14.26 12.42 -8.53
CA VAL A 215 -13.49 11.59 -7.56
C VAL A 215 -14.08 11.56 -6.16
N ASN A 216 -14.75 12.65 -5.75
CA ASN A 216 -15.40 12.77 -4.44
C ASN A 216 -16.94 12.76 -4.55
N GLY A 217 -17.50 12.21 -5.64
CA GLY A 217 -18.95 12.20 -5.88
C GLY A 217 -19.53 13.60 -6.12
N GLY A 218 -18.70 14.60 -6.42
CA GLY A 218 -19.13 16.00 -6.60
C GLY A 218 -19.97 16.27 -7.85
N GLY A 219 -20.09 15.30 -8.75
CA GLY A 219 -20.71 15.43 -10.06
C GLY A 219 -19.75 15.96 -11.12
N GLY A 220 -20.28 16.16 -12.32
CA GLY A 220 -19.55 16.63 -13.49
C GLY A 220 -20.37 16.37 -14.75
N THR A 221 -19.92 15.41 -15.57
CA THR A 221 -20.72 14.87 -16.67
C THR A 221 -21.90 14.04 -16.14
N GLY A 222 -21.69 13.33 -15.03
CA GLY A 222 -22.75 12.66 -14.26
C GLY A 222 -23.28 13.55 -13.13
N PRO A 223 -24.47 13.25 -12.60
CA PRO A 223 -25.03 13.96 -11.45
C PRO A 223 -24.15 13.80 -10.20
N GLN A 224 -24.27 14.76 -9.28
CA GLN A 224 -23.67 14.67 -7.96
C GLN A 224 -24.21 13.46 -7.18
N LEU A 225 -23.32 12.76 -6.50
CA LEU A 225 -23.61 11.64 -5.61
C LEU A 225 -23.44 12.01 -4.13
N ALA A 226 -22.46 12.86 -3.83
CA ALA A 226 -22.12 13.29 -2.48
C ALA A 226 -23.19 14.15 -1.81
N GLY A 227 -23.11 14.23 -0.47
CA GLY A 227 -24.00 15.08 0.33
C GLY A 227 -25.41 14.51 0.47
N GLY A 228 -25.57 13.19 0.43
CA GLY A 228 -26.89 12.54 0.52
C GLY A 228 -27.67 12.52 -0.80
N ALA A 229 -27.07 12.96 -1.91
CA ALA A 229 -27.77 12.98 -3.20
C ALA A 229 -28.15 11.57 -3.68
N VAL A 230 -27.28 10.58 -3.44
CA VAL A 230 -27.55 9.16 -3.73
C VAL A 230 -28.80 8.67 -2.98
N THR A 231 -28.82 8.81 -1.66
CA THR A 231 -29.90 8.30 -0.79
C THR A 231 -31.20 9.10 -0.97
N ALA A 232 -31.11 10.36 -1.41
CA ALA A 232 -32.28 11.15 -1.80
C ALA A 232 -32.94 10.67 -3.11
N VAL A 233 -32.19 10.05 -4.02
CA VAL A 233 -32.71 9.51 -5.28
C VAL A 233 -33.14 8.06 -5.14
N PHE A 234 -32.36 7.27 -4.40
CA PHE A 234 -32.56 5.84 -4.18
C PHE A 234 -32.74 5.59 -2.69
N ALA A 235 -33.99 5.42 -2.27
CA ALA A 235 -34.34 5.16 -0.88
C ALA A 235 -33.73 3.84 -0.39
N GLY A 236 -33.70 2.81 -1.24
CA GLY A 236 -33.09 1.51 -0.92
C GLY A 236 -31.99 1.11 -1.89
N CYS A 237 -31.05 0.28 -1.40
CA CYS A 237 -29.89 -0.20 -2.15
C CYS A 237 -30.29 -0.96 -3.42
N GLY A 238 -31.35 -1.77 -3.37
CA GLY A 238 -31.87 -2.50 -4.53
C GLY A 238 -32.23 -1.64 -5.74
N THR A 239 -32.85 -0.48 -5.52
CA THR A 239 -33.23 0.44 -6.61
C THR A 239 -32.02 1.10 -7.27
N GLN A 240 -30.98 1.37 -6.48
CA GLN A 240 -29.70 1.89 -6.97
C GLN A 240 -28.95 0.82 -7.76
N LEU A 241 -28.90 -0.42 -7.26
CA LEU A 241 -28.29 -1.56 -7.96
C LEU A 241 -28.93 -1.80 -9.32
N GLU A 242 -30.25 -1.74 -9.40
CA GLU A 242 -30.97 -1.87 -10.68
C GLU A 242 -30.53 -0.79 -11.66
N TRP A 243 -30.47 0.47 -11.22
CA TRP A 243 -30.04 1.60 -12.05
C TRP A 243 -28.58 1.49 -12.49
N VAL A 244 -27.66 1.14 -11.59
CA VAL A 244 -26.24 0.98 -11.93
C VAL A 244 -26.02 -0.23 -12.85
N GLY A 245 -26.74 -1.33 -12.61
CA GLY A 245 -26.64 -2.53 -13.43
C GLY A 245 -27.17 -2.34 -14.85
N LEU A 246 -28.35 -1.73 -15.01
CA LEU A 246 -29.00 -1.58 -16.31
C LEU A 246 -28.59 -0.31 -17.06
N GLY A 247 -28.28 0.76 -16.34
CA GLY A 247 -28.04 2.08 -16.90
C GLY A 247 -29.24 2.65 -17.64
N SER A 248 -29.01 3.76 -18.34
CA SER A 248 -30.07 4.48 -19.06
C SER A 248 -30.70 3.64 -20.18
N THR A 249 -29.86 2.96 -20.97
CA THR A 249 -30.33 2.14 -22.11
C THR A 249 -31.15 0.94 -21.62
N GLY A 250 -30.72 0.27 -20.55
CA GLY A 250 -31.46 -0.86 -19.98
C GLY A 250 -32.86 -0.44 -19.49
N PHE A 251 -32.96 0.69 -18.80
CA PHE A 251 -34.25 1.24 -18.36
C PHE A 251 -35.16 1.62 -19.53
N GLN A 252 -34.62 2.28 -20.56
CA GLN A 252 -35.38 2.64 -21.76
C GLN A 252 -35.88 1.39 -22.51
N ASN A 253 -35.06 0.35 -22.62
CA ASN A 253 -35.45 -0.92 -23.25
C ASN A 253 -36.53 -1.66 -22.46
N ALA A 254 -36.56 -1.49 -21.13
CA ALA A 254 -37.64 -1.97 -20.27
C ALA A 254 -38.91 -1.11 -20.35
N GLY A 255 -38.96 -0.08 -21.21
CA GLY A 255 -40.10 0.83 -21.35
C GLY A 255 -40.24 1.84 -20.21
N ARG A 256 -39.22 1.99 -19.36
CA ARG A 256 -39.22 2.94 -18.23
C ARG A 256 -38.72 4.31 -18.68
N THR A 257 -39.33 5.36 -18.14
CA THR A 257 -38.97 6.76 -18.42
C THR A 257 -38.38 7.48 -17.22
N THR A 258 -38.51 6.90 -16.01
CA THR A 258 -37.93 7.40 -14.77
C THR A 258 -37.14 6.32 -14.03
N TYR A 259 -36.23 6.74 -13.14
CA TYR A 259 -35.42 5.89 -12.27
C TYR A 259 -35.36 6.45 -10.83
N GLY A 260 -35.02 5.57 -9.90
CA GLY A 260 -34.98 5.86 -8.46
C GLY A 260 -36.38 6.14 -7.89
N ASP A 261 -36.44 6.26 -6.56
CA ASP A 261 -37.68 6.54 -5.81
C ASP A 261 -38.12 8.00 -5.94
N SER A 262 -37.23 8.88 -6.42
CA SER A 262 -37.53 10.29 -6.70
C SER A 262 -37.98 10.56 -8.14
N ASP A 263 -38.27 9.52 -8.92
CA ASP A 263 -38.76 9.61 -10.31
C ASP A 263 -37.89 10.50 -11.22
N LYS A 264 -36.57 10.36 -11.13
CA LYS A 264 -35.66 11.11 -12.00
C LYS A 264 -35.86 10.70 -13.45
N PRO A 265 -35.97 11.64 -14.40
CA PRO A 265 -36.13 11.30 -15.81
C PRO A 265 -34.87 10.62 -16.36
N VAL A 266 -35.06 9.58 -17.17
CA VAL A 266 -33.97 8.87 -17.86
C VAL A 266 -33.52 9.68 -19.08
N ASN A 267 -32.46 10.47 -18.92
CA ASN A 267 -31.94 11.36 -19.97
C ASN A 267 -30.80 10.76 -20.83
N GLY A 268 -30.44 9.49 -20.59
CA GLY A 268 -29.30 8.86 -21.27
C GLY A 268 -27.96 9.13 -20.57
N GLY A 269 -26.88 8.57 -21.12
CA GLY A 269 -25.51 8.87 -20.72
C GLY A 269 -24.92 7.97 -19.63
N MET A 270 -25.73 7.43 -18.73
CA MET A 270 -25.25 6.45 -17.75
C MET A 270 -25.22 5.04 -18.37
N PRO A 271 -24.03 4.43 -18.57
CA PRO A 271 -23.95 3.05 -19.06
C PRO A 271 -24.45 2.07 -18.00
N GLY A 272 -24.85 0.87 -18.45
CA GLY A 272 -25.17 -0.24 -17.54
C GLY A 272 -23.92 -1.06 -17.27
N PHE A 273 -23.67 -1.36 -16.00
CA PHE A 273 -22.48 -2.09 -15.55
C PHE A 273 -22.73 -3.58 -15.27
N GLY A 274 -23.98 -4.05 -15.42
CA GLY A 274 -24.41 -5.42 -15.14
C GLY A 274 -23.70 -6.51 -15.95
N THR A 275 -23.05 -6.15 -17.06
CA THR A 275 -22.29 -7.10 -17.90
C THR A 275 -20.77 -6.94 -17.75
N THR A 276 -20.31 -5.88 -17.09
CA THR A 276 -18.88 -5.54 -16.96
C THR A 276 -18.34 -5.74 -15.55
N LEU A 277 -19.21 -5.63 -14.54
CA LEU A 277 -18.88 -5.86 -13.15
C LEU A 277 -19.59 -7.13 -12.66
N SER A 278 -18.97 -7.85 -11.73
CA SER A 278 -19.63 -8.98 -11.07
C SER A 278 -20.78 -8.48 -10.17
N PRO A 279 -21.74 -9.34 -9.80
CA PRO A 279 -22.79 -8.96 -8.86
C PRO A 279 -22.23 -8.43 -7.52
N ASP A 280 -21.16 -9.04 -7.02
CA ASP A 280 -20.53 -8.64 -5.75
C ASP A 280 -19.81 -7.29 -5.88
N ASP A 281 -19.17 -7.03 -7.03
CA ASP A 281 -18.53 -5.73 -7.31
C ASP A 281 -19.56 -4.60 -7.43
N LEU A 282 -20.69 -4.86 -8.09
CA LEU A 282 -21.81 -3.92 -8.16
C LEU A 282 -22.37 -3.62 -6.79
N LEU A 283 -22.48 -4.64 -5.95
CA LEU A 283 -22.95 -4.49 -4.59
C LEU A 283 -21.98 -3.68 -3.73
N ALA A 284 -20.69 -3.96 -3.84
CA ALA A 284 -19.64 -3.26 -3.11
C ALA A 284 -19.58 -1.76 -3.48
N VAL A 285 -19.64 -1.43 -4.78
CA VAL A 285 -19.60 -0.02 -5.21
C VAL A 285 -20.86 0.75 -4.81
N VAL A 286 -22.04 0.12 -4.90
CA VAL A 286 -23.29 0.76 -4.46
C VAL A 286 -23.29 0.96 -2.95
N TYR A 287 -22.87 -0.04 -2.17
CA TYR A 287 -22.70 0.10 -0.73
C TYR A 287 -21.73 1.24 -0.37
N PHE A 288 -20.57 1.29 -1.05
CA PHE A 288 -19.62 2.39 -0.91
C PHE A 288 -20.26 3.76 -1.20
N GLU A 289 -21.00 3.90 -2.30
CA GLU A 289 -21.68 5.16 -2.64
C GLU A 289 -22.69 5.57 -1.56
N ARG A 290 -23.45 4.62 -1.01
CA ARG A 290 -24.46 4.89 0.01
C ARG A 290 -23.85 5.34 1.34
N VAL A 291 -22.80 4.67 1.79
CA VAL A 291 -22.09 5.02 3.04
C VAL A 291 -21.26 6.29 2.86
N ASN A 292 -20.41 6.34 1.84
CA ASN A 292 -19.42 7.42 1.68
C ASN A 292 -20.01 8.72 1.11
N PHE A 293 -20.98 8.63 0.19
CA PHE A 293 -21.59 9.80 -0.46
C PHE A 293 -23.01 10.07 0.03
N GLY A 294 -23.78 9.01 0.27
CA GLY A 294 -25.14 9.07 0.80
C GLY A 294 -25.21 9.39 2.29
N GLY A 295 -24.13 9.16 3.05
CA GLY A 295 -24.08 9.38 4.50
C GLY A 295 -24.95 8.40 5.30
N GLN A 296 -25.34 7.27 4.69
CA GLN A 296 -26.07 6.21 5.38
C GLN A 296 -25.17 5.55 6.43
N ASP A 297 -25.76 5.10 7.54
CA ASP A 297 -25.04 4.29 8.51
C ASP A 297 -24.53 3.00 7.85
N ALA A 298 -23.30 2.59 8.16
CA ALA A 298 -22.68 1.43 7.55
C ALA A 298 -23.45 0.14 7.84
N THR A 299 -23.98 -0.01 9.07
CA THR A 299 -24.75 -1.20 9.48
C THR A 299 -26.10 -1.25 8.79
N GLU A 300 -26.80 -0.12 8.75
CA GLU A 300 -28.07 -0.02 8.03
C GLU A 300 -27.89 -0.27 6.53
N ALA A 301 -26.78 0.20 5.94
CA ALA A 301 -26.44 -0.04 4.55
C ALA A 301 -26.12 -1.53 4.27
N LEU A 302 -25.54 -2.26 5.23
CA LEU A 302 -25.32 -3.71 5.07
C LEU A 302 -26.65 -4.46 4.97
N ILE A 303 -27.63 -4.12 5.80
CA ILE A 303 -28.96 -4.72 5.77
C ILE A 303 -29.71 -4.34 4.50
N ASP A 304 -29.73 -3.04 4.16
CA ASP A 304 -30.40 -2.51 2.96
C ASP A 304 -29.84 -3.13 1.67
N CYS A 305 -28.53 -3.36 1.62
CA CYS A 305 -27.86 -4.05 0.52
C CYS A 305 -27.93 -5.59 0.60
N GLY A 306 -28.52 -6.16 1.65
CA GLY A 306 -28.70 -7.61 1.80
C GLY A 306 -27.43 -8.38 2.13
N PHE A 307 -26.40 -7.72 2.68
CA PHE A 307 -25.24 -8.38 3.28
C PHE A 307 -25.56 -9.03 4.62
N LEU A 308 -26.59 -8.53 5.30
CA LEU A 308 -27.07 -9.02 6.59
C LEU A 308 -28.58 -9.18 6.55
N THR A 309 -29.09 -10.19 7.25
CA THR A 309 -30.51 -10.29 7.58
C THR A 309 -30.81 -9.44 8.83
N GLU A 310 -32.05 -8.97 8.97
CA GLU A 310 -32.48 -8.17 10.14
C GLU A 310 -32.23 -8.94 11.47
N ASP A 311 -32.29 -10.27 11.44
CA ASP A 311 -32.05 -11.13 12.61
C ASP A 311 -30.56 -11.19 13.03
N GLU A 312 -29.62 -10.90 12.12
CA GLU A 312 -28.17 -10.85 12.39
C GLU A 312 -27.72 -9.49 12.97
N GLN A 313 -28.61 -8.49 12.97
CA GLN A 313 -28.37 -7.17 13.59
C GLN A 313 -28.44 -7.22 15.12
N ASP A 314 -29.30 -8.09 15.67
CA ASP A 314 -29.58 -8.22 17.10
C ASP A 314 -28.87 -9.43 17.75
N ALA A 315 -28.14 -10.22 16.97
CA ALA A 315 -27.33 -11.30 17.52
C ALA A 315 -26.25 -10.69 18.43
N PRO A 316 -26.23 -11.01 19.75
CA PRO A 316 -25.08 -10.65 20.57
C PRO A 316 -23.85 -11.27 19.90
N ALA A 317 -22.73 -10.55 19.87
CA ALA A 317 -21.45 -11.17 19.53
C ALA A 317 -21.27 -12.35 20.51
N GLU A 318 -21.56 -13.58 20.07
CA GLU A 318 -21.75 -14.70 20.97
C GLU A 318 -20.45 -15.03 21.70
N GLU A 319 -20.39 -14.53 22.92
CA GLU A 319 -19.94 -15.19 24.15
C GLU A 319 -19.47 -16.64 23.96
N GLU A 320 -18.15 -16.81 23.94
CA GLU A 320 -17.46 -18.08 24.10
C GLU A 320 -17.69 -18.62 25.53
N VAL A 321 -18.87 -19.18 25.80
CA VAL A 321 -19.13 -19.94 27.03
C VAL A 321 -19.89 -21.23 26.69
N GLU A 322 -19.33 -22.33 27.20
CA GLU A 322 -19.85 -23.71 27.26
C GLU A 322 -19.61 -24.65 26.06
N ALA A 323 -18.39 -25.19 26.01
CA ALA A 323 -18.20 -26.64 25.90
C ALA A 323 -16.99 -27.13 26.72
N MET A 324 -17.02 -26.87 28.03
CA MET A 324 -16.40 -27.80 28.99
C MET A 324 -17.50 -28.74 29.50
N GLY A 325 -17.63 -29.88 28.82
CA GLY A 325 -18.31 -31.08 29.28
C GLY A 325 -17.43 -32.28 28.99
#